data_AF-A0AAW0WA72-F1
#
_entry.id   AF-A0AAW0WA72-F1
#
_cell.length_a   1.000
_cell.length_b   1.000
_cell.length_c   1.000
_cell.angle_alpha   90.00
_cell.angle_beta   90.00
_cell.angle_gamma   90.00
#
_symmetry.space_group_name_H-M   'P 1'
#
loop_
_entity.id
_entity.type
_entity.pdbx_description
1 polymer ?
#
loop_
_entity_poly.entity_id
_entity_poly.type
_entity_poly.pdbx_seq_one_letter_code
_entity_poly.pdbx_strand_id
1 'polypeptide(L)'
;MSVEKADVRELPDKFLGQIIHNLASFPNETVDFSKPIMRRSLVHVYPLFLILYSLLVVLGSVGNVAMVTHILRRRLYRDPTSAYMMNIGVCNFIMSVLLLPLSLAILLIQNWIFGSFLCYFVPM
;
A
#
# COMPACT_ATOMS: atom_id res chain seq x y z
N MET A 1 -18.84 -17.37 -2.29
CA MET A 1 -18.84 -18.52 -1.35
C MET A 1 -20.07 -18.38 -0.47
N SER A 2 -21.17 -18.98 -0.92
CA SER A 2 -22.49 -18.90 -0.29
C SER A 2 -22.49 -19.72 0.99
N VAL A 3 -22.65 -19.06 2.14
CA VAL A 3 -22.93 -19.72 3.42
C VAL A 3 -24.29 -20.39 3.26
N GLU A 4 -24.27 -21.71 3.11
CA GLU A 4 -25.46 -22.56 3.15
C GLU A 4 -26.10 -22.34 4.53
N LYS A 5 -27.29 -21.71 4.55
CA LYS A 5 -28.08 -21.57 5.78
C LYS A 5 -28.59 -22.95 6.15
N ALA A 6 -27.81 -23.69 6.94
CA ALA A 6 -28.31 -24.87 7.64
C ALA A 6 -29.55 -24.46 8.44
N ASP A 7 -30.67 -25.16 8.24
CA ASP A 7 -31.92 -24.87 8.94
C ASP A 7 -31.77 -25.21 10.43
N VAL A 8 -31.53 -24.17 11.22
CA VAL A 8 -31.26 -24.22 12.67
C VAL A 8 -32.40 -24.90 13.45
N ARG A 9 -33.57 -25.06 12.82
CA ARG A 9 -34.79 -25.65 13.42
C ARG A 9 -34.72 -27.16 13.60
N GLU A 10 -33.85 -27.87 12.88
CA GLU A 10 -33.70 -29.33 13.02
C GLU A 10 -32.62 -29.75 14.03
N LEU A 11 -31.94 -28.79 14.67
CA LEU A 11 -30.87 -29.09 15.61
C LEU A 11 -31.43 -29.45 17.01
N PRO A 12 -30.99 -30.56 17.64
CA PRO A 12 -31.43 -30.89 18.99
C PRO A 12 -31.01 -29.79 19.99
N ASP A 13 -31.93 -29.37 20.86
CA ASP A 13 -31.80 -28.22 21.77
C ASP A 13 -30.49 -28.20 22.59
N LYS A 14 -29.99 -29.39 22.93
CA LYS A 14 -28.74 -29.60 23.65
C LYS A 14 -27.52 -29.06 22.87
N PHE A 15 -27.49 -29.28 21.57
CA PHE A 15 -26.43 -28.77 20.69
C PHE A 15 -26.61 -27.27 20.43
N LEU A 16 -27.85 -26.80 20.30
CA LEU A 16 -28.14 -25.38 20.11
C LEU A 16 -27.60 -24.52 21.27
N GLY A 17 -27.84 -24.94 22.51
CA GLY A 17 -27.33 -24.25 23.69
C GLY A 17 -25.80 -24.22 23.76
N GLN A 18 -25.13 -25.33 23.41
CA GLN A 18 -23.67 -25.38 23.35
C GLN A 18 -23.11 -24.47 22.24
N ILE A 19 -23.71 -24.47 21.06
CA ILE A 19 -23.27 -23.63 19.94
C ILE A 19 -23.45 -22.15 20.28
N ILE A 20 -24.61 -21.76 20.83
CA ILE A 20 -24.86 -20.38 21.25
C ILE A 20 -23.90 -19.98 22.36
N HIS A 21 -23.64 -20.82 23.36
CA HIS A 21 -22.67 -20.49 24.41
C HIS A 21 -21.25 -20.29 23.83
N ASN A 22 -20.80 -21.18 22.93
CA ASN A 22 -19.50 -21.02 22.28
C ASN A 22 -19.46 -19.74 21.44
N LEU A 23 -20.48 -19.49 20.61
CA LEU A 23 -20.59 -18.30 19.75
C LEU A 23 -20.74 -17.00 20.54
N ALA A 24 -21.54 -16.98 21.60
CA ALA A 24 -21.71 -15.83 22.49
C ALA A 24 -20.45 -15.56 23.31
N SER A 25 -19.62 -16.58 23.56
CA SER A 25 -18.30 -16.41 24.16
C SER A 25 -17.29 -15.81 23.18
N PHE A 26 -17.50 -15.92 21.87
CA PHE A 26 -16.68 -15.20 20.90
C PHE A 26 -17.19 -13.76 20.84
N PRO A 27 -16.38 -12.76 21.24
CA PRO A 27 -16.74 -11.37 21.01
C PRO A 27 -16.97 -11.17 19.51
N ASN A 28 -18.01 -10.42 19.13
CA ASN A 28 -18.32 -10.09 17.74
C ASN A 28 -17.29 -9.08 17.20
N GLU A 29 -16.03 -9.53 17.11
CA GLU A 29 -14.89 -8.79 16.59
C GLU A 29 -14.99 -8.75 15.06
N THR A 30 -15.98 -8.05 14.54
CA THR A 30 -15.99 -7.71 13.11
C THR A 30 -14.84 -6.75 12.86
N VAL A 31 -13.77 -7.26 12.26
CA VAL A 31 -12.63 -6.45 11.85
C VAL A 31 -13.07 -5.55 10.70
N ASP A 32 -13.15 -4.25 10.94
CA ASP A 32 -13.46 -3.28 9.91
C ASP A 32 -12.24 -3.07 8.99
N PHE A 33 -12.24 -3.77 7.86
CA PHE A 33 -11.18 -3.71 6.85
C PHE A 33 -11.15 -2.39 6.08
N SER A 34 -12.11 -1.48 6.27
CA SER A 34 -12.05 -0.14 5.66
C SER A 34 -11.00 0.75 6.35
N LYS A 35 -10.61 0.42 7.58
CA LYS A 35 -9.62 1.19 8.35
C LYS A 35 -8.21 0.62 8.12
N PRO A 36 -7.17 1.47 8.05
CA PRO A 36 -5.80 1.00 7.93
C PRO A 36 -5.37 0.24 9.18
N ILE A 37 -5.12 -1.06 9.05
CA ILE A 37 -4.59 -1.90 10.11
C ILE A 37 -3.06 -1.84 10.02
N MET A 38 -2.42 -1.16 10.97
CA MET A 38 -0.96 -1.01 11.01
C MET A 38 -0.28 -2.33 11.43
N ARG A 39 0.84 -2.69 10.79
CA ARG A 39 1.66 -3.84 11.20
C ARG A 39 2.31 -3.57 12.55
N ARG A 40 1.94 -4.33 13.59
CA ARG A 40 2.49 -4.18 14.96
C ARG A 40 4.01 -4.27 15.02
N SER A 41 4.63 -5.14 14.22
CA SER A 41 6.10 -5.29 14.19
C SER A 41 6.84 -4.04 13.76
N LEU A 42 6.17 -3.12 13.04
CA LEU A 42 6.79 -1.92 12.51
C LEU A 42 6.60 -0.69 13.43
N VAL A 43 5.84 -0.78 14.52
CA VAL A 43 5.51 0.38 15.37
C VAL A 43 6.76 1.03 15.99
N HIS A 44 7.80 0.27 16.31
CA HIS A 44 9.03 0.86 16.86
C HIS A 44 9.93 1.47 15.78
N VAL A 45 9.86 0.96 14.56
CA VAL A 45 10.76 1.33 13.45
C VAL A 45 10.12 2.27 12.44
N TYR A 46 8.80 2.52 12.53
CA TYR A 46 8.06 3.40 11.62
C TYR A 46 8.65 4.81 11.49
N PRO A 47 9.13 5.51 12.55
CA PRO A 47 9.61 6.87 12.36
C PRO A 47 10.91 6.90 11.55
N LEU A 48 11.75 5.87 11.67
CA LEU A 48 12.95 5.71 10.85
C LEU A 48 12.58 5.50 9.39
N PHE A 49 11.62 4.62 9.10
CA PHE A 49 11.14 4.41 7.73
C PHE A 49 10.55 5.68 7.13
N LEU A 50 9.77 6.46 7.89
CA LEU A 50 9.25 7.74 7.43
C LEU A 50 10.37 8.71 7.05
N ILE A 51 11.36 8.88 7.91
CA ILE A 51 12.49 9.80 7.67
C ILE A 51 13.28 9.35 6.45
N LEU A 52 13.61 8.06 6.36
CA LEU A 52 14.39 7.50 5.26
C LEU A 52 13.65 7.64 3.93
N TYR A 53 12.36 7.28 3.87
CA TYR A 53 11.56 7.42 2.66
C TYR A 53 11.37 8.90 2.28
N SER A 54 11.17 9.78 3.25
CA SER A 54 11.08 11.23 2.98
C SER A 54 12.38 11.74 2.37
N LEU A 55 13.53 11.31 2.90
CA LEU A 55 14.83 11.66 2.35
C LEU A 55 15.00 11.12 0.91
N LEU A 56 14.59 9.87 0.66
CA LEU A 56 14.63 9.28 -0.68
C LEU A 56 13.75 10.04 -1.68
N VAL A 57 12.56 10.45 -1.27
CA VAL A 57 11.65 11.26 -2.10
C VAL A 57 12.30 12.61 -2.41
N VAL A 58 12.86 13.30 -1.41
CA VAL A 58 13.50 14.60 -1.59
C VAL A 58 14.75 14.50 -2.47
N LEU A 59 15.69 13.62 -2.13
CA LEU A 59 16.93 13.45 -2.89
C LEU A 59 16.66 12.93 -4.30
N GLY A 60 15.75 11.97 -4.43
CA GLY A 60 15.33 11.40 -5.72
C GLY A 60 14.66 12.45 -6.60
N SER A 61 13.70 13.20 -6.08
CA SER A 61 13.02 14.24 -6.86
C SER A 61 13.98 15.36 -7.26
N VAL A 62 14.76 15.91 -6.31
CA VAL A 62 15.71 17.00 -6.58
C VAL A 62 16.76 16.57 -7.59
N GLY A 63 17.36 15.39 -7.43
CA GLY A 63 18.40 14.89 -8.33
C GLY A 63 17.90 14.68 -9.76
N ASN A 64 16.77 13.99 -9.92
CA ASN A 64 16.21 13.71 -11.24
C ASN A 64 15.68 14.98 -11.93
N VAL A 65 15.05 15.89 -11.18
CA VAL A 65 14.60 17.19 -11.72
C VAL A 65 15.80 18.05 -12.13
N ALA A 66 16.86 18.11 -11.32
CA ALA A 66 18.06 18.86 -11.66
C ALA A 66 18.70 18.34 -12.96
N MET A 67 18.79 17.01 -13.11
CA MET A 67 19.29 16.37 -14.32
C MET A 67 18.45 16.74 -15.56
N VAL A 68 17.12 16.60 -15.48
CA VAL A 68 16.21 16.96 -16.59
C VAL A 68 16.32 18.44 -16.92
N THR A 69 16.34 19.30 -15.91
CA THR A 69 16.47 20.75 -16.08
C THR A 69 17.80 21.13 -16.75
N HIS A 70 18.89 20.45 -16.40
CA HIS A 70 20.20 20.67 -17.01
C HIS A 70 20.20 20.32 -18.50
N ILE A 71 19.61 19.19 -18.88
CA ILE A 71 19.48 18.77 -20.28
C ILE A 71 18.65 19.78 -21.09
N LEU A 72 17.54 20.25 -20.51
CA LEU A 72 16.67 21.27 -21.12
C LEU A 72 17.39 22.60 -21.31
N ARG A 73 18.11 23.08 -20.28
CA ARG A 73 18.85 24.35 -20.31
C ARG A 73 19.97 24.34 -21.33
N ARG A 74 20.73 23.24 -21.44
CA ARG A 74 21.82 23.11 -22.42
C ARG A 74 21.35 22.76 -23.82
N ARG A 75 20.03 22.66 -24.05
CA ARG A 75 19.43 22.29 -25.35
C ARG A 75 19.99 20.97 -25.89
N LEU A 76 20.42 20.07 -25.00
CA LEU A 76 21.12 18.83 -25.36
C LEU A 76 20.16 17.73 -25.84
N TYR A 77 18.86 18.02 -25.93
CA TYR A 77 17.81 17.10 -26.38
C TYR A 77 17.95 16.61 -27.83
N ARG A 78 18.84 17.23 -28.62
CA ARG A 78 19.10 16.79 -30.01
C ARG A 78 19.89 15.49 -30.07
N ASP A 79 20.64 15.16 -29.01
CA ASP A 79 21.33 13.88 -28.93
C ASP A 79 20.39 12.77 -28.47
N PRO A 80 20.38 11.60 -29.13
CA PRO A 80 19.51 10.48 -28.76
C PRO A 80 19.76 10.01 -27.32
N THR A 81 21.01 10.08 -26.86
CA THR A 81 21.40 9.75 -25.49
C THR A 81 20.75 10.66 -24.45
N SER A 82 20.71 11.97 -24.73
CA SER A 82 20.10 12.96 -23.83
C SER A 82 18.58 12.82 -23.75
N ALA A 83 17.93 12.40 -24.84
CA ALA A 83 16.50 12.08 -24.85
C ALA A 83 16.19 10.84 -23.99
N TYR A 84 17.01 9.79 -24.08
CA TYR A 84 16.88 8.61 -23.21
C TYR A 84 17.09 8.96 -21.73
N MET A 85 18.11 9.77 -21.44
CA MET A 85 18.39 10.29 -20.11
C MET A 85 17.22 11.11 -19.53
N MET A 86 16.57 11.94 -20.34
CA MET A 86 15.36 12.66 -19.93
C MET A 86 14.21 11.71 -19.58
N ASN A 87 13.96 10.70 -20.41
CA ASN A 87 12.92 9.72 -20.16
C ASN A 87 13.13 8.99 -18.82
N ILE A 88 14.36 8.51 -18.56
CA ILE A 88 14.72 7.92 -17.27
C ILE A 88 14.48 8.91 -16.13
N GLY A 89 14.94 10.16 -16.27
CA GLY A 89 14.78 11.18 -15.24
C GLY A 89 13.32 11.45 -14.90
N VAL A 90 12.44 11.52 -15.90
CA VAL A 90 11.00 11.70 -15.70
C VAL A 90 10.38 10.48 -15.01
N CYS A 91 10.71 9.27 -15.46
CA CYS A 91 10.25 8.04 -14.82
C CYS A 91 10.67 7.98 -13.34
N ASN A 92 11.94 8.26 -13.06
CA ASN A 92 12.46 8.27 -11.69
C ASN A 92 11.80 9.33 -10.81
N PHE A 93 11.51 10.51 -11.36
CA PHE A 93 10.76 11.55 -10.65
C PHE A 93 9.37 11.04 -10.26
N ILE A 94 8.62 10.46 -11.22
CA ILE A 94 7.29 9.89 -10.98
C ILE A 94 7.37 8.77 -9.93
N MET A 95 8.34 7.86 -10.05
CA MET A 95 8.54 6.78 -9.09
C MET A 95 8.85 7.31 -7.70
N SER A 96 9.70 8.34 -7.60
CA SER A 96 10.07 8.94 -6.31
C SER A 96 8.88 9.61 -5.62
N VAL A 97 7.97 10.24 -6.38
CA VAL A 97 6.83 10.99 -5.81
C VAL A 97 5.61 10.11 -5.56
N LEU A 98 5.36 9.10 -6.38
CA LEU A 98 4.15 8.27 -6.27
C LEU A 98 4.43 6.90 -5.68
N LEU A 99 5.43 6.19 -6.20
CA LEU A 99 5.66 4.80 -5.84
C LEU A 99 6.33 4.66 -4.48
N LEU A 100 7.25 5.55 -4.11
CA LEU A 100 7.88 5.52 -2.78
C LEU A 100 6.87 5.71 -1.63
N PRO A 101 6.01 6.74 -1.60
CA PRO A 101 5.04 6.88 -0.51
C PRO A 101 3.99 5.78 -0.53
N LEU A 102 3.57 5.32 -1.71
CA LEU A 102 2.64 4.19 -1.81
C LEU A 102 3.26 2.90 -1.28
N SER A 103 4.51 2.62 -1.63
CA SER A 103 5.27 1.47 -1.12
C SER A 103 5.41 1.53 0.40
N LEU A 104 5.73 2.70 0.96
CA LEU A 104 5.77 2.92 2.40
C LEU A 104 4.42 2.62 3.05
N ALA A 105 3.32 3.09 2.46
CA ALA A 105 1.99 2.85 2.99
C ALA A 105 1.60 1.36 2.93
N ILE A 106 1.94 0.65 1.84
CA ILE A 106 1.73 -0.80 1.70
C ILE A 106 2.60 -1.59 2.70
N LEU A 107 3.80 -1.10 3.01
CA LEU A 107 4.66 -1.71 4.01
C LEU A 107 4.05 -1.56 5.41
N LEU A 108 3.53 -0.37 5.76
CA LEU A 108 2.98 -0.08 7.08
C LEU A 108 1.59 -0.70 7.30
N ILE A 109 0.75 -0.71 6.27
CA ILE A 109 -0.64 -1.16 6.36
C ILE A 109 -0.70 -2.64 5.96
N GLN A 110 -1.28 -3.46 6.83
CA GLN A 110 -1.42 -4.90 6.61
C GLN A 110 -2.57 -5.24 5.64
N ASN A 111 -3.56 -4.38 5.53
CA ASN A 111 -4.70 -4.54 4.62
C ASN A 111 -4.62 -3.56 3.43
N TRP A 112 -5.39 -3.85 2.38
CA TRP A 112 -5.43 -3.00 1.19
C TRP A 112 -6.62 -2.03 1.21
N ILE A 113 -6.36 -0.74 1.43
CA ILE A 113 -7.38 0.33 1.45
C ILE A 113 -7.42 1.21 0.18
N PHE A 114 -6.45 1.08 -0.73
CA PHE A 114 -6.25 2.02 -1.85
C PHE A 114 -7.19 1.82 -3.05
N GLY A 115 -8.13 0.87 -2.94
CA GLY A 115 -9.11 0.54 -3.98
C GLY A 115 -8.56 -0.33 -5.11
N SER A 116 -9.44 -0.78 -6.00
CA SER A 116 -9.10 -1.77 -7.03
C SER A 116 -8.15 -1.25 -8.11
N PHE A 117 -8.22 0.04 -8.46
CA PHE A 117 -7.34 0.61 -9.50
C PHE A 117 -5.86 0.49 -9.12
N LEU A 118 -5.49 0.98 -7.94
CA LEU A 118 -4.11 0.88 -7.45
C LEU A 118 -3.68 -0.57 -7.21
N CYS A 119 -4.63 -1.47 -6.92
CA CYS A 119 -4.36 -2.90 -6.72
C CYS A 119 -3.86 -3.57 -8.01
N TYR A 120 -4.46 -3.22 -9.15
CA TYR A 120 -4.01 -3.74 -10.45
C TYR A 120 -2.83 -2.96 -11.02
N PHE A 121 -2.77 -1.65 -10.77
CA PHE A 121 -1.73 -0.79 -11.35
C PHE A 121 -0.37 -0.96 -10.67
N VAL A 122 -0.37 -1.35 -9.39
CA VAL A 122 0.85 -1.57 -8.60
C VAL A 122 0.91 -3.04 -8.20
N PRO A 123 1.20 -3.95 -9.15
CA PRO A 123 1.58 -5.30 -8.79
C PRO A 123 2.91 -5.20 -8.05
N MET A 124 2.87 -5.35 -6.72
CA MET A 124 4.08 -5.65 -5.95
C MET A 124 4.53 -7.08 -6.24
#